data_AF-A0A936I4W0-F1
#
_entry.id   AF-A0A936I4W0-F1
#
_cell.length_a   1.000
_cell.length_b   1.000
_cell.length_c   1.000
_cell.angle_alpha   90.00
_cell.angle_beta   90.00
_cell.angle_gamma   90.00
#
_symmetry.space_group_name_H-M   'P 1'
#
loop_
_entity.id
_entity.type
_entity.pdbx_description
1 polymer ?
#
loop_
_entity_poly.entity_id
_entity_poly.type
_entity_poly.pdbx_seq_one_letter_code
_entity_poly.pdbx_strand_id
1 'polypeptide(L)'
;MTQIKQYDLVRIVRLHNAPEYYGSLEHDERLPAIGDIGCVIEIFEKPGIPDGYMVECPKADTGENIWQCIFMTDELEPVEDLTRVTP
;
A
#
# COMPACT_ATOMS: atom_id res chain seq x y z
N MET A 1 -11.73 -8.32 11.60
CA MET A 1 -10.70 -7.71 10.74
C MET A 1 -10.22 -6.48 11.46
N THR A 2 -8.91 -6.33 11.64
CA THR A 2 -8.31 -5.13 12.24
C THR A 2 -8.56 -3.96 11.29
N GLN A 3 -9.10 -2.86 11.81
CA GLN A 3 -9.35 -1.66 11.02
C GLN A 3 -8.01 -1.00 10.66
N ILE A 4 -7.72 -0.87 9.36
CA ILE A 4 -6.55 -0.13 8.85
C ILE A 4 -6.77 1.36 9.12
N LYS A 5 -5.75 2.04 9.65
CA LYS A 5 -5.73 3.48 9.94
C LYS A 5 -4.65 4.19 9.15
N GLN A 6 -4.75 5.50 9.09
CA GLN A 6 -3.69 6.33 8.54
C GLN A 6 -2.40 6.11 9.35
N TYR A 7 -1.28 5.98 8.65
CA TYR A 7 0.05 5.66 9.13
C TYR A 7 0.26 4.22 9.60
N ASP A 8 -0.73 3.34 9.45
CA ASP A 8 -0.48 1.91 9.61
C ASP A 8 0.39 1.42 8.44
N LEU A 9 1.27 0.47 8.77
CA LEU A 9 1.96 -0.31 7.76
C LEU A 9 1.06 -1.43 7.29
N VAL A 10 1.02 -1.62 5.98
CA VAL A 10 0.21 -2.63 5.32
C VAL A 10 1.04 -3.42 4.33
N ARG A 11 0.74 -4.71 4.19
CA ARG A 11 1.28 -5.54 3.12
C ARG A 11 0.23 -5.75 2.05
N ILE A 12 0.64 -5.65 0.79
CA ILE A 12 -0.20 -6.03 -0.35
C ILE A 12 -0.30 -7.55 -0.38
N VAL A 13 -1.51 -8.09 -0.18
CA VAL A 13 -1.77 -9.53 -0.23
C VAL A 13 -2.45 -9.96 -1.52
N ARG A 14 -3.01 -9.01 -2.26
CA ARG A 14 -3.74 -9.23 -3.51
C ARG A 14 -3.72 -7.97 -4.37
N LEU A 15 -3.86 -8.15 -5.69
CA LEU A 15 -4.19 -7.08 -6.62
C LEU A 15 -5.46 -7.46 -7.38
N HIS A 16 -6.45 -6.57 -7.43
CA HIS A 16 -7.67 -6.73 -8.22
C HIS A 16 -7.42 -6.54 -9.72
N ASN A 17 -6.46 -5.68 -10.06
CA ASN A 17 -6.09 -5.37 -11.44
C ASN A 17 -4.64 -5.77 -11.71
N ALA A 18 -4.22 -5.70 -12.97
CA ALA A 18 -2.81 -5.82 -13.31
C ALA A 18 -2.01 -4.62 -12.72
N PRO A 19 -0.73 -4.79 -12.35
CA PRO A 19 0.06 -3.74 -11.70
C PRO A 19 0.10 -2.40 -12.44
N GLU A 20 -0.01 -2.42 -13.76
CA GLU A 20 -0.01 -1.23 -14.63
C GLU A 20 -1.22 -0.32 -14.42
N TYR A 21 -2.25 -0.78 -13.71
CA TYR A 21 -3.43 0.01 -13.35
C TYR A 21 -3.27 0.77 -12.01
N TYR A 22 -2.23 0.47 -11.23
CA TYR A 22 -2.00 1.11 -9.93
C TYR A 22 -1.05 2.30 -10.02
N GLY A 23 -0.18 2.34 -11.03
CA GLY A 23 0.86 3.34 -11.16
C GLY A 23 1.39 3.45 -12.59
N SER A 24 2.43 4.26 -12.77
CA SER A 24 3.09 4.45 -14.07
C SER A 24 4.59 4.46 -13.87
N LEU A 25 5.31 3.68 -14.69
CA LEU A 25 6.78 3.67 -14.69
C LEU A 25 7.41 5.01 -15.13
N GLU A 26 6.60 5.99 -15.55
CA GLU A 26 7.06 7.37 -15.79
C GLU A 26 7.24 8.16 -14.48
N HIS A 27 6.55 7.75 -13.40
CA HIS A 27 6.54 8.43 -12.11
C HIS A 27 7.05 7.56 -10.97
N ASP A 28 6.93 6.24 -11.11
CA ASP A 28 7.31 5.26 -10.12
C ASP A 28 8.61 4.56 -10.53
N GLU A 29 9.45 4.21 -9.56
CA GLU A 29 10.64 3.40 -9.82
C GLU A 29 10.28 1.97 -10.25
N ARG A 30 9.19 1.45 -9.68
CA ARG A 30 8.57 0.19 -10.10
C ARG A 30 7.11 0.16 -9.68
N LEU A 31 6.34 -0.71 -10.33
CA LEU A 31 4.94 -0.97 -9.96
C LEU A 31 4.84 -1.75 -8.64
N PRO A 32 3.70 -1.62 -7.92
CA PRO A 32 3.45 -2.39 -6.70
C PRO A 32 3.30 -3.89 -6.99
N ALA A 33 3.72 -4.71 -6.04
CA ALA A 33 3.66 -6.17 -6.13
C ALA A 33 3.11 -6.80 -4.83
N ILE A 34 2.51 -7.98 -4.96
CA ILE A 34 2.11 -8.79 -3.79
C ILE A 34 3.35 -9.07 -2.93
N GLY A 35 3.21 -8.84 -1.63
CA GLY A 35 4.27 -8.98 -0.64
C GLY A 35 4.92 -7.65 -0.25
N ASP A 36 4.78 -6.59 -1.07
CA ASP A 36 5.29 -5.27 -0.73
C ASP A 36 4.65 -4.74 0.55
N ILE A 37 5.44 -3.99 1.32
CA ILE A 37 4.98 -3.25 2.49
C ILE A 37 4.99 -1.77 2.15
N GLY A 38 3.90 -1.09 2.50
CA GLY A 38 3.79 0.36 2.39
C GLY A 38 3.11 0.98 3.61
N CYS A 39 3.11 2.30 3.67
CA CYS A 39 2.49 3.10 4.70
C CYS A 39 1.19 3.72 4.16
N VAL A 40 0.10 3.63 4.92
CA VAL A 40 -1.16 4.29 4.58
C VAL A 40 -1.03 5.80 4.82
N ILE A 41 -1.17 6.62 3.79
CA ILE A 41 -1.05 8.08 3.91
C ILE A 41 -2.38 8.81 3.80
N GLU A 42 -3.41 8.19 3.24
CA GLU A 42 -4.76 8.75 3.15
C GLU A 42 -5.81 7.64 3.05
N ILE A 43 -7.02 7.89 3.56
CA ILE A 43 -8.15 6.95 3.49
C ILE A 43 -9.34 7.67 2.83
N PHE A 44 -9.90 7.04 1.81
CA PHE A 44 -11.08 7.50 1.09
C PHE A 44 -12.30 6.70 1.53
N GLU A 45 -13.11 7.28 2.41
CA GLU A 45 -14.34 6.68 2.92
C GLU A 45 -15.57 7.32 2.25
N LYS A 46 -16.50 6.50 1.75
CA LYS A 46 -17.79 6.97 1.22
C LYS A 46 -18.90 5.97 1.48
N PRO A 47 -20.07 6.40 2.01
CA PRO A 47 -21.18 5.49 2.26
C PRO A 47 -21.60 4.69 1.02
N GLY A 48 -21.64 3.37 1.16
CA GLY A 48 -22.07 2.45 0.09
C GLY A 48 -21.00 2.07 -0.92
N ILE A 49 -19.74 2.47 -0.72
CA ILE A 49 -18.58 2.09 -1.54
C ILE A 49 -17.51 1.51 -0.61
N PRO A 50 -16.75 0.47 -1.02
CA PRO A 50 -15.59 0.00 -0.26
C PRO A 50 -14.58 1.12 -0.01
N ASP A 51 -13.93 1.09 1.16
CA ASP A 51 -12.90 2.07 1.51
C ASP A 51 -11.67 1.90 0.63
N GLY A 52 -11.11 3.02 0.18
CA GLY A 52 -9.84 3.08 -0.54
C GLY A 52 -8.72 3.59 0.36
N TYR A 53 -7.53 3.02 0.24
CA TYR A 53 -6.36 3.37 1.03
C TYR A 53 -5.25 3.83 0.08
N MET A 54 -4.84 5.09 0.20
CA MET A 54 -3.62 5.56 -0.46
C MET A 54 -2.43 5.02 0.33
N VAL A 55 -1.59 4.25 -0.33
CA VAL A 55 -0.39 3.64 0.25
C VAL A 55 0.83 4.12 -0.52
N GLU A 56 1.86 4.53 0.23
CA GLU A 56 3.18 4.85 -0.32
C GLU A 56 4.21 3.79 0.11
N CYS A 57 5.15 3.47 -0.77
CA CYS A 57 6.26 2.57 -0.47
C CYS A 57 7.57 3.32 -0.56
N PRO A 58 8.08 3.87 0.55
CA PRO A 58 9.33 4.59 0.53
C PRO A 58 10.52 3.64 0.48
N LYS A 59 11.56 4.04 -0.24
CA LYS A 59 12.89 3.43 -0.11
C LYS A 59 13.39 3.55 1.31
N ALA A 60 13.86 2.44 1.87
CA ALA A 60 14.35 2.39 3.24
C ALA A 60 15.58 3.27 3.49
N ASP A 61 16.41 3.48 2.46
CA ASP A 61 17.68 4.21 2.55
C ASP A 61 17.54 5.71 2.26
N THR A 62 16.77 6.10 1.24
CA THR A 62 16.63 7.50 0.81
C THR A 62 15.34 8.16 1.30
N GLY A 63 14.33 7.38 1.66
CA GLY A 63 12.98 7.90 1.91
C GLY A 63 12.24 8.36 0.65
N GLU A 64 12.85 8.23 -0.53
CA GLU A 64 12.18 8.52 -1.80
C GLU A 64 11.09 7.50 -2.06
N ASN A 65 9.98 7.93 -2.64
CA ASN A 65 8.87 7.05 -2.90
C ASN A 65 9.15 6.15 -4.11
N ILE A 66 8.98 4.84 -3.94
CA ILE A 66 9.10 3.84 -5.01
C ILE A 66 7.83 3.82 -5.86
N TRP A 67 6.68 3.80 -5.19
CA TRP A 67 5.35 3.89 -5.79
C TRP A 67 4.35 4.45 -4.78
N GLN A 68 3.28 5.08 -5.27
CA GLN A 68 2.15 5.49 -4.44
C GLN A 68 0.84 5.18 -5.18
N CYS A 69 -0.01 4.36 -4.57
CA CYS A 69 -1.20 3.81 -5.24
C CYS A 69 -2.38 3.69 -4.26
N ILE A 70 -3.59 3.62 -4.81
CA ILE A 70 -4.82 3.36 -4.04
C ILE A 70 -5.14 1.87 -4.11
N PHE A 71 -5.41 1.28 -2.94
CA PHE A 71 -5.82 -0.11 -2.78
C PHE A 71 -7.16 -0.22 -2.04
N MET A 72 -7.89 -1.30 -2.27
CA MET A 72 -9.10 -1.65 -1.52
C MET A 72 -8.75 -2.42 -0.24
N THR A 73 -9.67 -2.45 0.73
CA THR A 73 -9.43 -3.11 2.03
C THR A 73 -8.97 -4.56 1.90
N ASP A 74 -9.49 -5.33 0.94
CA ASP A 74 -9.18 -6.75 0.77
C ASP A 74 -7.88 -7.02 -0.01
N GLU A 75 -7.22 -5.97 -0.50
CA GLU A 75 -5.89 -6.03 -1.11
C GLU A 75 -4.77 -5.91 -0.06
N LEU A 76 -5.11 -5.52 1.17
CA LEU A 76 -4.17 -5.14 2.21
C LEU A 76 -4.33 -5.98 3.49
N GLU A 77 -3.22 -6.26 4.15
CA GLU A 77 -3.19 -6.73 5.54
C GLU A 77 -2.38 -5.77 6.44
N PRO A 78 -2.83 -5.42 7.65
CA PRO A 78 -2.01 -4.67 8.59
C PRO A 78 -0.77 -5.45 9.01
N VAL A 79 0.37 -4.77 9.14
CA VAL A 79 1.61 -5.33 9.66
C VAL A 79 1.69 -5.02 11.16
N GLU A 80 1.37 -6.01 12.00
CA GLU A 80 1.33 -5.85 13.46
C GLU A 80 2.72 -5.77 14.13
N ASP A 81 3.80 -6.10 13.41
CA ASP A 81 5.14 -6.21 13.98
C ASP A 81 6.27 -5.79 13.02
N LEU A 82 6.85 -4.63 13.29
CA LEU A 82 8.03 -4.09 12.60
C LEU A 82 9.31 -4.88 12.87
N THR A 83 9.34 -5.81 13.83
CA THR A 83 10.54 -6.58 14.18
C THR A 83 10.82 -7.76 13.24
N ARG A 84 9.91 -8.05 12.30
CA ARG A 84 10.04 -9.12 11.30
C ARG A 84 10.34 -8.62 9.88
N VAL A 85 10.81 -7.40 9.73
CA VAL A 85 11.44 -6.94 8.48
C VAL A 85 12.92 -7.24 8.59
N THR A 86 13.29 -8.52 8.39
CA THR A 86 14.69 -8.94 8.36
C THR A 86 15.31 -8.51 7.02
N PRO A 87 16.52 -7.91 7.02
CA PRO A 87 17.23 -7.51 5.80
C PRO A 87 17.62 -8.69 4.90
#